data_AF-E9G400-F1
#
_entry.id   AF-E9G400-F1
#
_cell.length_a   1.000
_cell.length_b   1.000
_cell.length_c   1.000
_cell.angle_alpha   90.00
_cell.angle_beta   90.00
_cell.angle_gamma   90.00
#
_symmetry.space_group_name_H-M   'P 1'
#
loop_
_entity.id
_entity.type
_entity.pdbx_description
1 polymer ?
#
loop_
_entity_poly.entity_id
_entity_poly.type
_entity_poly.pdbx_seq_one_letter_code
_entity_poly.pdbx_strand_id
1 'polypeptide(L)'
;MDKLCKIWTCKQSGYVFGPEINNNPFELLPIVKLEEIVKNLSTKDRIKKEVFHFLIVPQLRDLNLNCLEDKDESSDLLNLASVKCHHLKKLSLSRHHISEDFITYLPTFEKLQVLDIPYSAVGDHCLQIIGTSWS
;
A
#
# COMPACT_ATOMS: atom_id res chain seq x y z
N MET A 1 -7.53 19.56 -5.14
CA MET A 1 -7.48 18.57 -4.05
C MET A 1 -8.30 19.00 -2.82
N ASP A 2 -8.40 20.29 -2.53
CA ASP A 2 -9.23 20.82 -1.43
C ASP A 2 -10.71 20.43 -1.47
N LYS A 3 -11.31 20.27 -2.65
CA LYS A 3 -12.74 19.95 -2.74
C LYS A 3 -13.07 18.53 -2.26
N LEU A 4 -12.20 17.54 -2.53
CA LEU A 4 -12.44 16.16 -2.10
C LEU A 4 -12.19 15.98 -0.59
N CYS A 5 -11.18 16.64 -0.02
CA CYS A 5 -10.97 16.69 1.43
C CYS A 5 -12.10 17.46 2.16
N LYS A 6 -12.55 18.61 1.64
CA LYS A 6 -13.59 19.44 2.27
C LYS A 6 -14.98 18.82 2.24
N ILE A 7 -15.31 18.03 1.23
CA ILE A 7 -16.60 17.30 1.18
C ILE A 7 -16.66 16.25 2.31
N TRP A 8 -15.53 15.68 2.72
CA TRP A 8 -15.48 14.62 3.72
C TRP A 8 -15.42 15.12 5.16
N THR A 9 -14.73 16.22 5.46
CA THR A 9 -14.71 16.78 6.82
C THR A 9 -16.06 17.34 7.27
N CYS A 10 -16.98 17.62 6.34
CA CYS A 10 -18.30 18.16 6.65
C CYS A 10 -19.34 17.07 6.99
N LYS A 11 -19.10 15.79 6.65
CA LYS A 11 -20.08 14.70 6.86
C LYS A 11 -19.97 13.97 8.20
N GLN A 12 -19.00 14.31 9.06
CA GLN A 12 -18.80 13.64 10.36
C GLN A 12 -19.64 14.23 11.52
N SER A 13 -20.43 15.28 11.29
CA SER A 13 -21.33 15.82 12.32
C SER A 13 -22.70 15.14 12.26
N GLY A 14 -22.81 14.00 12.94
CA GLY A 14 -24.10 13.40 13.31
C GLY A 14 -24.49 12.17 12.51
N TYR A 15 -23.91 11.01 12.81
CA TYR A 15 -24.54 9.72 12.53
C TYR A 15 -24.18 8.69 13.62
N VAL A 16 -25.21 7.98 14.08
CA VAL A 16 -25.22 7.01 15.18
C VAL A 16 -24.59 5.68 14.72
N PHE A 17 -23.75 5.08 15.58
CA PHE A 17 -23.08 3.80 15.37
C PHE A 17 -24.11 2.64 15.21
N GLY A 18 -24.11 2.01 14.04
CA GLY A 18 -24.58 0.63 13.79
C GLY A 18 -23.38 -0.28 13.50
N PRO A 19 -23.56 -1.60 13.28
CA PRO A 19 -22.45 -2.54 13.06
C PRO A 19 -21.67 -2.07 11.84
N GLU A 20 -20.48 -1.53 12.08
CA GLU A 20 -19.80 -0.68 11.12
C GLU A 20 -19.36 -1.50 9.92
N ILE A 21 -20.07 -1.31 8.81
CA ILE A 21 -19.50 -1.53 7.51
C ILE A 21 -18.31 -0.57 7.45
N ASN A 22 -17.10 -1.10 7.61
CA ASN A 22 -15.83 -0.42 7.37
C ASN A 22 -15.77 -0.06 5.88
N ASN A 23 -16.56 0.94 5.48
CA ASN A 23 -16.76 1.36 4.11
C ASN A 23 -15.58 2.23 3.72
N ASN A 24 -14.42 1.60 3.51
CA ASN A 24 -13.34 2.25 2.81
C ASN A 24 -13.88 2.74 1.45
N PRO A 25 -13.91 4.05 1.18
CA PRO A 25 -14.57 4.60 0.00
C PRO A 25 -13.91 4.19 -1.32
N PHE A 26 -12.67 3.69 -1.27
CA PHE A 26 -11.94 3.20 -2.43
C PHE A 26 -12.30 1.75 -2.79
N GLU A 27 -12.91 0.98 -1.88
CA GLU A 27 -13.28 -0.43 -2.13
C GLU A 27 -14.40 -0.57 -3.17
N LEU A 28 -15.23 0.47 -3.35
CA LEU A 28 -16.29 0.49 -4.37
C LEU A 28 -15.82 1.03 -5.72
N LEU A 29 -14.58 1.52 -5.81
CA LEU A 29 -14.10 2.11 -7.06
C LEU A 29 -13.73 1.03 -8.08
N PRO A 30 -14.09 1.23 -9.36
CA PRO A 30 -13.54 0.44 -10.45
C PRO A 30 -12.02 0.50 -10.43
N ILE A 31 -11.37 -0.64 -10.68
CA ILE A 31 -9.92 -0.76 -10.56
C ILE A 31 -9.14 0.28 -11.40
N VAL A 32 -9.62 0.59 -12.60
CA VAL A 32 -9.02 1.58 -13.49
C VAL A 32 -8.95 2.96 -12.83
N LYS A 33 -9.96 3.33 -12.03
CA LYS A 33 -9.98 4.59 -11.29
C LYS A 33 -9.08 4.56 -10.06
N LEU A 34 -9.01 3.42 -9.39
CA LEU A 34 -8.09 3.23 -8.26
C LEU A 34 -6.64 3.37 -8.72
N GLU A 35 -6.26 2.71 -9.81
CA GLU A 35 -4.91 2.78 -10.40
C GLU A 35 -4.56 4.22 -10.83
N GLU A 36 -5.51 4.95 -11.42
CA GLU A 36 -5.35 6.37 -11.76
C GLU A 36 -5.08 7.23 -10.51
N ILE A 37 -5.80 7.00 -9.42
CA ILE A 37 -5.62 7.70 -8.14
C ILE A 37 -4.24 7.40 -7.56
N VAL A 38 -3.88 6.12 -7.43
CA VAL A 38 -2.59 5.66 -6.87
C VAL A 38 -1.42 6.24 -7.69
N LYS A 39 -1.52 6.21 -9.03
CA LYS A 39 -0.49 6.79 -9.91
C LYS A 39 -0.32 8.29 -9.70
N ASN A 40 -1.41 9.06 -9.72
CA ASN A 40 -1.38 10.52 -9.51
C ASN A 40 -0.89 10.91 -8.12
N LEU A 41 -1.11 10.03 -7.15
CA LEU A 41 -0.60 10.18 -5.81
C LEU A 41 0.91 9.92 -5.79
N SER A 42 1.38 8.80 -6.34
CA SER A 42 2.80 8.44 -6.33
C SER A 42 3.76 9.45 -6.99
N THR A 43 3.26 10.37 -7.83
CA THR A 43 4.04 11.47 -8.43
C THR A 43 4.19 12.70 -7.53
N LYS A 44 3.61 12.68 -6.33
CA LYS A 44 3.68 13.80 -5.37
C LYS A 44 4.70 13.45 -4.31
N ASP A 45 5.62 14.37 -4.04
CA ASP A 45 6.74 14.16 -3.11
C ASP A 45 6.32 13.81 -1.68
N ARG A 46 5.06 14.07 -1.28
CA ARG A 46 4.60 13.89 0.10
C ARG A 46 3.15 13.46 0.17
N ILE A 47 2.93 12.17 0.41
CA ILE A 47 1.62 11.63 0.75
C ILE A 47 1.71 11.10 2.16
N LYS A 48 0.76 11.53 2.99
CA LYS A 48 0.69 11.04 4.35
C LYS A 48 0.25 9.57 4.37
N LYS A 49 0.81 8.76 5.25
CA LYS A 49 0.47 7.35 5.43
C LYS A 49 -1.03 7.08 5.56
N GLU A 50 -1.80 8.01 6.13
CA GLU A 50 -3.24 7.81 6.33
C GLU A 50 -3.96 7.66 4.99
N VAL A 51 -3.48 8.33 3.94
CA VAL A 51 -4.04 8.17 2.58
C VAL A 51 -3.78 6.77 2.06
N PHE A 52 -2.57 6.23 2.26
CA PHE A 52 -2.23 4.86 1.85
C PHE A 52 -3.07 3.82 2.57
N HIS A 53 -3.35 4.01 3.85
CA HIS A 53 -4.22 3.11 4.60
C HIS A 53 -5.60 2.94 3.93
N PHE A 54 -6.14 4.00 3.35
CA PHE A 54 -7.39 3.93 2.57
C PHE A 54 -7.21 3.37 1.15
N LEU A 55 -6.02 3.42 0.56
CA LEU A 55 -5.77 2.88 -0.78
C LEU A 55 -5.46 1.37 -0.77
N ILE A 56 -5.14 0.81 0.40
CA ILE A 56 -4.94 -0.63 0.58
C ILE A 56 -6.30 -1.33 0.59
N VAL A 57 -6.72 -1.74 -0.61
CA VAL A 57 -8.01 -2.39 -0.88
C VAL A 57 -7.83 -3.70 -1.67
N PRO A 58 -8.78 -4.64 -1.59
CA PRO A 58 -8.60 -6.00 -2.13
C PRO A 58 -8.38 -6.11 -3.64
N GLN A 59 -8.87 -5.13 -4.40
CA GLN A 59 -8.70 -5.07 -5.86
C GLN A 59 -7.38 -4.42 -6.31
N LEU A 60 -6.56 -3.91 -5.38
CA LEU A 60 -5.33 -3.20 -5.73
C LEU A 60 -4.33 -4.17 -6.41
N ARG A 61 -3.78 -3.76 -7.56
CA ARG A 61 -2.79 -4.52 -8.32
C ARG A 61 -1.38 -3.95 -8.24
N ASP A 62 -1.27 -2.63 -8.14
CA ASP A 62 0.00 -1.93 -8.11
C ASP A 62 0.08 -1.10 -6.82
N LEU A 63 1.05 -1.40 -5.97
CA LEU A 63 1.32 -0.67 -4.73
C LEU A 63 2.72 -0.05 -4.80
N ASN A 64 2.77 1.27 -4.69
CA ASN A 64 4.01 2.03 -4.67
C ASN A 64 4.14 2.77 -3.33
N LEU A 65 5.07 2.33 -2.49
CA LEU A 65 5.36 2.93 -1.19
C LEU A 65 6.58 3.85 -1.22
N ASN A 66 7.18 4.11 -2.40
CA ASN A 66 8.42 4.87 -2.54
C ASN A 66 8.34 6.32 -2.01
N CYS A 67 7.14 6.88 -1.89
CA CYS A 67 6.91 8.25 -1.44
C CYS A 67 6.75 8.37 0.09
N LEU A 68 6.92 7.29 0.85
CA LEU A 68 6.97 7.34 2.32
C LEU A 68 8.37 7.76 2.77
N GLU A 69 8.46 8.77 3.64
CA GLU A 69 9.74 9.24 4.22
C GLU A 69 10.18 8.34 5.39
N ASP A 70 9.23 7.79 6.16
CA ASP A 70 9.49 7.06 7.39
C ASP A 70 9.41 5.54 7.22
N LYS A 71 10.48 4.85 7.66
CA LYS A 71 10.62 3.39 7.54
C LYS A 71 9.51 2.64 8.27
N ASP A 72 9.17 3.07 9.48
CA ASP A 72 8.15 2.40 10.31
C ASP A 72 6.76 2.47 9.66
N GLU A 73 6.47 3.52 8.89
CA GLU A 73 5.18 3.67 8.21
C GLU A 73 5.01 2.63 7.08
N SER A 74 6.10 2.24 6.43
CA SER A 74 6.07 1.28 5.34
C SER A 74 5.74 -0.13 5.80
N SER A 75 6.19 -0.53 7.00
CA SER A 75 5.98 -1.87 7.56
C SER A 75 4.51 -2.12 7.90
N ASP A 76 3.85 -1.17 8.56
CA ASP A 76 2.42 -1.27 8.90
C ASP A 76 1.55 -1.35 7.63
N LEU A 77 1.87 -0.53 6.64
CA LEU A 77 1.16 -0.52 5.36
C LEU A 77 1.39 -1.80 4.57
N LEU A 78 2.61 -2.34 4.60
CA LEU A 78 2.88 -3.61 3.95
C LEU A 78 2.17 -4.76 4.65
N ASN A 79 2.18 -4.80 5.98
CA ASN A 79 1.44 -5.81 6.74
C ASN A 79 -0.06 -5.77 6.38
N LEU A 80 -0.66 -4.57 6.35
CA LEU A 80 -2.05 -4.39 5.93
C LEU A 80 -2.28 -4.86 4.48
N ALA A 81 -1.36 -4.53 3.56
CA ALA A 81 -1.44 -4.98 2.18
C ALA A 81 -1.30 -6.49 2.05
N SER A 82 -0.44 -7.11 2.85
CA SER A 82 -0.19 -8.56 2.88
C SER A 82 -1.47 -9.34 3.21
N VAL A 83 -2.36 -8.73 4.01
CA VAL A 83 -3.65 -9.30 4.43
C VAL A 83 -4.78 -8.95 3.45
N LYS A 84 -4.78 -7.76 2.84
CA LYS A 84 -5.92 -7.30 2.02
C LYS A 84 -5.72 -7.51 0.52
N CYS A 85 -4.52 -7.29 -0.01
CA CYS A 85 -4.25 -7.14 -1.44
C CYS A 85 -3.86 -8.45 -2.13
N HIS A 86 -4.71 -9.48 -2.08
CA HIS A 86 -4.46 -10.78 -2.72
C HIS A 86 -4.35 -10.74 -4.25
N HIS A 87 -4.66 -9.60 -4.88
CA HIS A 87 -4.53 -9.36 -6.31
C HIS A 87 -3.30 -8.55 -6.70
N LEU A 88 -2.42 -8.25 -5.74
CA LEU A 88 -1.24 -7.44 -5.99
C LEU A 88 -0.30 -8.15 -6.99
N LYS A 89 0.09 -7.41 -8.02
CA LYS A 89 1.00 -7.84 -9.09
C LYS A 89 2.30 -7.06 -9.07
N LYS A 90 2.28 -5.81 -8.62
CA LYS A 90 3.47 -4.96 -8.53
C LYS A 90 3.60 -4.32 -7.16
N LEU A 91 4.78 -4.41 -6.59
CA LEU A 91 5.15 -3.77 -5.33
C LEU A 91 6.45 -2.98 -5.52
N SER A 92 6.43 -1.69 -5.18
CA SER A 92 7.61 -0.81 -5.25
C SER A 92 7.97 -0.24 -3.88
N LEU A 93 9.24 -0.41 -3.49
CA LEU A 93 9.81 -0.14 -2.16
C LEU A 93 11.19 0.53 -2.24
N SER A 94 11.37 1.40 -3.24
CA SER A 94 12.61 2.15 -3.45
C SER A 94 13.02 2.90 -2.18
N ARG A 95 14.32 2.93 -1.88
CA ARG A 95 14.90 3.67 -0.72
C ARG A 95 14.41 3.22 0.67
N HIS A 96 13.72 2.09 0.76
CA HIS A 96 13.36 1.50 2.04
C HIS A 96 14.49 0.62 2.57
N HIS A 97 14.59 0.50 3.89
CA HIS A 97 15.41 -0.55 4.49
C HIS A 97 14.55 -1.80 4.58
N ILE A 98 14.92 -2.82 3.81
CA ILE A 98 14.21 -4.09 3.78
C ILE A 98 14.88 -4.97 4.82
N SER A 99 14.22 -5.11 5.97
CA SER A 99 14.63 -6.02 7.04
C SER A 99 14.19 -7.46 6.74
N GLU A 100 14.63 -8.42 7.55
CA GLU A 100 14.16 -9.81 7.45
C GLU A 100 12.64 -9.91 7.70
N ASP A 101 12.11 -9.16 8.66
CA ASP A 101 10.66 -9.08 8.93
C ASP A 101 9.89 -8.67 7.67
N PHE A 102 10.44 -7.72 6.90
CA PHE A 102 9.83 -7.26 5.66
C PHE A 102 9.64 -8.40 4.65
N ILE A 103 10.61 -9.30 4.57
CA ILE A 103 10.61 -10.41 3.61
C ILE A 103 9.54 -11.44 3.97
N THR A 104 9.17 -11.56 5.24
CA THR A 104 8.13 -12.50 5.68
C THR A 104 6.75 -12.21 5.08
N TYR A 105 6.49 -10.97 4.66
CA TYR A 105 5.24 -10.58 4.00
C TYR A 105 5.23 -10.87 2.50
N LEU A 106 6.41 -10.96 1.86
CA LEU A 106 6.50 -11.14 0.40
C LEU A 106 5.82 -12.43 -0.11
N PRO A 107 5.93 -13.60 0.58
CA PRO A 107 5.22 -14.81 0.19
C PRO A 107 3.69 -14.69 0.15
N THR A 108 3.08 -13.76 0.90
CA THR A 108 1.61 -13.65 0.95
C THR A 108 1.04 -13.00 -0.31
N PHE A 109 1.87 -12.33 -1.10
CA PHE A 109 1.49 -11.77 -2.39
C PHE A 109 1.62 -12.82 -3.50
N GLU A 110 0.78 -13.86 -3.46
CA GLU A 110 0.83 -15.02 -4.37
C GLU A 110 0.78 -14.65 -5.87
N LYS A 111 0.23 -13.48 -6.21
CA LYS A 111 0.09 -12.99 -7.59
C LYS A 111 1.15 -11.95 -7.97
N LEU A 112 2.14 -11.70 -7.10
CA LEU A 112 3.19 -10.71 -7.34
C LEU A 112 4.06 -11.16 -8.52
N GLN A 113 4.24 -10.25 -9.48
CA GLN A 113 5.01 -10.46 -10.70
C GLN A 113 6.23 -9.54 -10.74
N VAL A 114 6.14 -8.37 -10.08
CA VAL A 114 7.17 -7.35 -10.09
C VAL A 114 7.42 -6.87 -8.66
N LEU A 115 8.65 -7.04 -8.19
CA LEU A 115 9.15 -6.45 -6.95
C LEU A 115 10.26 -5.45 -7.30
N ASP A 116 9.98 -4.16 -7.13
CA ASP A 116 10.93 -3.07 -7.37
C ASP A 116 11.53 -2.58 -6.05
N ILE A 117 12.80 -2.90 -5.79
CA ILE A 117 13.52 -2.51 -4.55
C ILE A 117 14.78 -1.65 -4.80
N PRO A 118 14.80 -0.71 -5.77
CA PRO A 118 16.01 0.01 -6.11
C PRO A 118 16.46 0.95 -4.98
N TYR A 119 17.77 1.15 -4.84
CA TYR A 119 18.36 1.99 -3.79
C TYR A 119 17.90 1.60 -2.37
N SER A 120 17.42 0.37 -2.18
CA SER A 120 17.14 -0.17 -0.85
C SER A 120 18.44 -0.64 -0.21
N ALA A 121 18.53 -0.51 1.11
CA ALA A 121 19.60 -1.12 1.87
C ALA A 121 19.24 -2.59 2.13
N VAL A 122 19.13 -3.38 1.05
CA VAL A 122 18.95 -4.83 1.07
C VAL A 122 20.32 -5.50 1.20
N GLY A 123 20.47 -6.36 2.20
CA GLY A 123 21.66 -7.22 2.32
C GLY A 123 21.57 -8.46 1.43
N ASP A 124 22.72 -9.07 1.12
CA ASP A 124 22.78 -10.30 0.30
C ASP A 124 21.94 -11.44 0.88
N HIS A 125 21.87 -11.54 2.20
CA HIS A 125 21.02 -12.53 2.89
C HIS A 125 19.54 -12.34 2.55
N CYS A 126 19.07 -11.10 2.49
CA CYS A 126 17.70 -10.77 2.11
C CYS A 126 17.40 -11.20 0.67
N LEU A 127 18.33 -10.97 -0.26
CA LEU A 127 18.19 -11.41 -1.65
C LEU A 127 18.15 -12.94 -1.77
N GLN A 128 18.94 -13.64 -0.97
CA GLN A 128 18.92 -15.09 -0.91
C GLN A 128 17.53 -15.60 -0.48
N ILE A 129 16.97 -15.04 0.60
CA ILE A 129 15.63 -15.40 1.07
C ILE A 129 14.61 -15.16 -0.03
N ILE A 130 14.58 -13.96 -0.63
CA ILE A 130 13.66 -13.61 -1.72
C ILE A 130 13.76 -14.62 -2.88
N GLY A 131 14.98 -14.99 -3.27
CA GLY A 131 15.21 -15.98 -4.34
C GLY A 131 14.70 -17.40 -4.01
N THR A 132 14.60 -17.75 -2.73
CA THR A 132 14.08 -19.05 -2.27
C THR A 132 12.61 -19.03 -1.85
N SER A 133 12.02 -17.86 -1.60
CA SER A 133 10.64 -17.73 -1.13
C SER A 133 9.58 -17.89 -2.23
N TRP A 134 9.98 -17.85 -3.51
CA TRP A 134 9.08 -17.98 -4.66
C TRP A 134 9.44 -19.14 -5.60
N SER A 135 10.31 -20.05 -5.16
CA SER A 135 10.63 -21.31 -5.84
C SER A 135 9.69 -22.44 -5.42
#